data_AF-F4MXR4-F1
#
_entry.id   AF-F4MXR4-F1
#
_cell.length_a   1.000
_cell.length_b   1.000
_cell.length_c   1.000
_cell.angle_alpha   90.00
_cell.angle_beta   90.00
_cell.angle_gamma   90.00
#
_symmetry.space_group_name_H-M   'P 1'
#
loop_
_entity.id
_entity.type
_entity.pdbx_description
1 polymer ?
#
loop_
_entity_poly.entity_id
_entity_poly.type
_entity_poly.pdbx_seq_one_letter_code
_entity_poly.pdbx_strand_id
1 'polypeptide(L)'
;MVGPEALTGSTRMKSGTAQKLVLNMLSTGAMVKLGKVYQNLMVDVKATNVKLVDRACRIVVEATGASRVEAENALSQTEFEVKPAILMILKGVSAEQARLNLQQHNGYLRAAL
;
A
#
# COMPACT_ATOMS: atom_id res chain seq x y z
N MET A 1 -3.35 26.06 19.11
CA MET A 1 -3.14 25.41 20.42
C MET A 1 -4.35 24.52 20.72
N VAL A 2 -4.19 23.33 21.34
CA VAL A 2 -5.30 22.40 21.66
C VAL A 2 -6.09 22.78 22.93
N GLY A 3 -5.81 23.95 23.52
CA GLY A 3 -6.35 24.39 24.80
C GLY A 3 -5.71 23.67 26.01
N PRO A 4 -6.05 24.08 27.26
CA PRO A 4 -5.52 23.49 28.47
C PRO A 4 -5.89 22.00 28.58
N GLU A 5 -4.97 21.17 29.05
CA GLU A 5 -5.21 19.74 29.26
C GLU A 5 -6.15 19.50 30.45
N ALA A 6 -6.88 18.38 30.42
CA ALA A 6 -7.80 18.02 31.51
C ALA A 6 -7.06 17.81 32.85
N LEU A 7 -5.85 17.24 32.78
CA LEU A 7 -4.87 17.29 33.86
C LEU A 7 -3.82 18.34 33.50
N THR A 8 -3.74 19.41 34.29
CA THR A 8 -2.82 20.53 34.06
C THR A 8 -1.40 20.05 33.77
N GLY A 9 -0.89 20.37 32.58
CA GLY A 9 0.46 20.02 32.13
C GLY A 9 0.64 18.61 31.55
N SER A 10 -0.37 17.74 31.55
CA SER A 10 -0.25 16.36 31.02
C SER A 10 -0.38 16.32 29.49
N THR A 11 0.64 16.81 28.79
CA THR A 11 0.65 16.96 27.32
C THR A 11 0.55 15.65 26.54
N ARG A 12 0.74 14.49 27.17
CA ARG A 12 0.47 13.18 26.55
C ARG A 12 -1.01 13.01 26.11
N MET A 13 -1.91 13.87 26.59
CA MET A 13 -3.34 13.85 26.30
C MET A 13 -3.68 14.48 24.94
N LYS A 14 -4.26 15.70 24.89
CA LYS A 14 -4.69 16.30 23.63
C LYS A 14 -3.50 16.64 22.75
N SER A 15 -2.43 17.15 23.33
CA SER A 15 -1.24 17.54 22.57
C SER A 15 -0.57 16.33 21.91
N GLY A 16 -0.40 15.23 22.65
CA GLY A 16 0.12 13.95 22.12
C GLY A 16 -0.79 13.34 21.05
N THR A 17 -2.11 13.42 21.23
CA THR A 17 -3.07 12.97 20.22
C THR A 17 -2.98 13.81 18.94
N ALA A 18 -2.88 15.13 19.06
CA ALA A 18 -2.71 16.03 17.92
C ALA A 18 -1.41 15.73 17.16
N GLN A 19 -0.30 15.50 17.87
CA GLN A 19 0.97 15.12 17.26
C GLN A 19 0.86 13.80 16.48
N LYS A 20 0.23 12.77 17.06
CA LYS A 20 -0.01 11.50 16.36
C LYS A 20 -0.80 11.71 15.07
N LEU A 21 -1.86 12.52 15.11
CA LEU A 21 -2.67 12.80 13.93
C LEU A 21 -1.86 13.51 12.85
N VAL A 22 -1.09 14.54 13.21
CA VAL A 22 -0.23 15.27 12.25
C VAL A 22 0.83 14.35 11.65
N LEU A 23 1.53 13.55 12.46
CA LEU A 23 2.54 12.60 11.97
C LEU A 23 1.92 11.56 11.03
N ASN A 24 0.73 11.06 11.34
CA ASN A 24 -0.01 10.14 10.48
C ASN A 24 -0.38 10.80 9.14
N MET A 25 -0.85 12.05 9.16
CA MET A 25 -1.19 12.79 7.93
C MET A 25 0.03 13.03 7.05
N LEU A 26 1.15 13.48 7.64
CA LEU A 26 2.39 13.75 6.91
C LEU A 26 2.95 12.48 6.26
N SER A 27 3.10 11.40 7.05
CA SER A 27 3.65 10.14 6.55
C SER A 27 2.74 9.49 5.50
N THR A 28 1.42 9.43 5.75
CA THR A 28 0.46 8.85 4.80
C THR A 28 0.40 9.68 3.52
N GLY A 29 0.30 11.01 3.63
CA GLY A 29 0.26 11.91 2.47
C GLY A 29 1.53 11.82 1.62
N ALA A 30 2.70 11.76 2.25
CA ALA A 30 3.97 11.57 1.55
C ALA A 30 4.01 10.22 0.81
N MET A 31 3.61 9.11 1.45
CA MET A 31 3.62 7.78 0.82
C MET A 31 2.63 7.66 -0.35
N VAL A 32 1.47 8.31 -0.28
CA VAL A 32 0.54 8.44 -1.42
C VAL A 32 1.22 9.16 -2.59
N LYS A 33 1.91 10.28 -2.30
CA LYS A 33 2.70 11.06 -3.28
C LYS A 33 4.01 10.40 -3.71
N LEU A 34 4.33 9.22 -3.21
CA LEU A 34 5.45 8.38 -3.67
C LEU A 34 4.95 7.11 -4.40
N GLY A 35 3.65 7.06 -4.73
CA GLY A 35 3.06 5.94 -5.47
C GLY A 35 2.96 4.64 -4.67
N LYS A 36 3.02 4.69 -3.33
CA LYS A 36 2.89 3.50 -2.46
C LYS A 36 1.44 3.01 -2.31
N VAL A 37 0.50 3.79 -2.86
CA VAL A 37 -0.93 3.56 -2.83
C VAL A 37 -1.47 3.52 -4.26
N TYR A 38 -2.44 2.64 -4.51
CA TYR A 38 -3.23 2.60 -5.74
C TYR A 38 -4.70 2.70 -5.36
N GLN A 39 -5.43 3.65 -5.95
CA GLN A 39 -6.74 4.06 -5.45
C GLN A 39 -6.66 4.45 -3.96
N ASN A 40 -7.29 3.71 -3.08
CA ASN A 40 -7.18 3.82 -1.61
C ASN A 40 -6.52 2.58 -0.97
N LEU A 41 -5.92 1.70 -1.78
CA LEU A 41 -5.29 0.46 -1.35
C LEU A 41 -3.78 0.65 -1.19
N MET A 42 -3.25 0.21 -0.05
CA MET A 42 -1.81 0.18 0.19
C MET A 42 -1.19 -1.00 -0.57
N VAL A 43 -0.60 -0.74 -1.73
CA VAL A 43 -0.09 -1.77 -2.64
C VAL A 43 1.42 -2.01 -2.50
N ASP A 44 2.11 -1.26 -1.65
CA ASP A 44 3.53 -1.48 -1.31
C ASP A 44 3.67 -2.23 0.02
N VAL A 45 3.06 -3.41 0.11
CA VAL A 45 3.07 -4.26 1.31
C VAL A 45 4.09 -5.39 1.13
N LYS A 46 4.97 -5.55 2.12
CA LYS A 46 5.88 -6.70 2.20
C LYS A 46 5.23 -7.83 2.99
N ALA A 47 4.92 -8.94 2.32
CA ALA A 47 4.27 -10.09 2.96
C ALA A 47 5.28 -10.98 3.73
N THR A 48 5.55 -10.67 5.00
CA THR A 48 6.53 -11.40 5.83
C THR A 48 5.93 -12.46 6.75
N ASN A 49 4.61 -12.62 6.75
CA ASN A 49 3.90 -13.61 7.57
C ASN A 49 2.57 -13.98 6.92
N VAL A 50 1.97 -15.07 7.38
CA VAL A 50 0.72 -15.63 6.83
C VAL A 50 -0.43 -14.61 6.76
N LYS A 51 -0.53 -13.71 7.75
CA LYS A 51 -1.55 -12.64 7.75
C LYS A 51 -1.30 -11.62 6.65
N LEU A 52 -0.04 -11.24 6.41
CA LEU A 52 0.31 -10.30 5.36
C LEU A 52 0.23 -10.92 3.97
N VAL A 53 0.45 -12.23 3.82
CA VAL A 53 0.19 -12.97 2.58
C VAL A 53 -1.30 -12.93 2.25
N ASP A 54 -2.17 -13.30 3.20
CA ASP A 54 -3.63 -13.23 2.99
C ASP A 54 -4.10 -11.80 2.67
N ARG A 55 -3.52 -10.79 3.34
CA ARG A 55 -3.81 -9.39 3.03
C ARG A 55 -3.36 -9.01 1.62
N ALA A 56 -2.19 -9.45 1.17
CA ALA A 56 -1.70 -9.20 -0.19
C ALA A 56 -2.68 -9.78 -1.23
N CYS A 57 -3.13 -11.03 -1.06
CA CYS A 57 -4.13 -11.64 -1.94
C CYS A 57 -5.42 -10.82 -2.00
N ARG A 58 -5.94 -10.39 -0.86
CA ARG A 58 -7.16 -9.55 -0.82
C ARG A 58 -6.97 -8.21 -1.54
N ILE A 59 -5.82 -7.58 -1.41
CA ILE A 59 -5.54 -6.31 -2.11
C ILE A 59 -5.51 -6.53 -3.62
N VAL A 60 -4.88 -7.61 -4.10
CA VAL A 60 -4.83 -7.93 -5.54
C VAL A 60 -6.24 -8.19 -6.07
N VAL A 61 -7.04 -9.00 -5.37
CA VAL A 61 -8.44 -9.26 -5.75
C VAL A 61 -9.25 -7.97 -5.80
N GLU A 62 -9.18 -7.14 -4.77
CA GLU A 62 -9.91 -5.86 -4.71
C GLU A 62 -9.49 -4.90 -5.84
N ALA A 63 -8.19 -4.83 -6.15
CA ALA A 63 -7.67 -3.92 -7.16
C ALA A 63 -7.96 -4.36 -8.60
N THR A 64 -8.17 -5.65 -8.84
CA THR A 64 -8.25 -6.23 -10.20
C THR A 64 -9.59 -6.87 -10.54
N GLY A 65 -10.39 -7.25 -9.54
CA GLY A 65 -11.60 -8.06 -9.72
C GLY A 65 -11.33 -9.53 -10.08
N ALA A 66 -10.07 -9.96 -10.11
CA ALA A 66 -9.70 -11.34 -10.43
C ALA A 66 -10.08 -12.32 -9.31
N SER A 67 -10.09 -13.61 -9.62
CA SER A 67 -10.32 -14.66 -8.63
C SER A 67 -9.16 -14.73 -7.63
N ARG A 68 -9.44 -15.28 -6.43
CA ARG A 68 -8.40 -15.52 -5.42
C ARG A 68 -7.27 -16.41 -5.94
N VAL A 69 -7.59 -17.42 -6.75
CA VAL A 69 -6.61 -18.34 -7.32
C VAL A 69 -5.68 -17.61 -8.29
N GLU A 70 -6.21 -16.75 -9.17
CA GLU A 70 -5.40 -15.93 -10.07
C GLU A 70 -4.49 -14.97 -9.29
N ALA A 71 -5.03 -14.34 -8.24
CA ALA A 71 -4.25 -13.45 -7.37
C ALA A 71 -3.11 -14.19 -6.65
N GLU A 72 -3.37 -15.39 -6.10
CA GLU A 72 -2.36 -16.22 -5.44
C GLU A 72 -1.26 -16.66 -6.41
N ASN A 73 -1.63 -17.07 -7.63
CA ASN A 73 -0.68 -17.45 -8.68
C ASN A 73 0.18 -16.26 -9.17
N ALA A 74 -0.41 -15.06 -9.28
CA ALA A 74 0.35 -13.86 -9.64
C ALA A 74 1.31 -13.46 -8.51
N LEU A 75 0.85 -13.49 -7.26
CA LEU A 75 1.67 -13.17 -6.09
C LEU A 75 2.82 -14.17 -5.90
N SER A 76 2.63 -15.46 -6.18
CA SER A 76 3.73 -16.43 -6.09
C SER A 76 4.83 -16.15 -7.11
N GLN A 77 4.47 -15.67 -8.31
CA GLN A 77 5.43 -15.28 -9.36
C GLN A 77 6.19 -13.99 -9.05
N THR A 78 5.65 -13.14 -8.18
CA THR A 78 6.25 -11.85 -7.82
C THR A 78 6.90 -11.81 -6.45
N GLU A 79 7.13 -12.96 -5.81
CA GLU A 79 7.62 -13.04 -4.42
C GLU A 79 6.74 -12.26 -3.43
N PHE A 80 5.43 -12.31 -3.67
CA PHE A 80 4.37 -11.60 -2.94
C PHE A 80 4.43 -10.07 -3.05
N GLU A 81 5.10 -9.53 -4.07
CA GLU A 81 5.00 -8.11 -4.42
C GLU A 81 3.66 -7.81 -5.09
N VAL A 82 2.85 -6.96 -4.46
CA VAL A 82 1.46 -6.68 -4.87
C VAL A 82 1.38 -5.83 -6.15
N LYS A 83 2.20 -4.78 -6.30
CA LYS A 83 2.19 -3.93 -7.50
C LYS A 83 2.42 -4.70 -8.81
N PRO A 84 3.49 -5.49 -8.95
CA PRO A 84 3.69 -6.26 -10.17
C PRO A 84 2.60 -7.31 -10.36
N ALA A 85 2.08 -7.93 -9.29
CA ALA A 85 0.98 -8.89 -9.41
C ALA A 85 -0.30 -8.25 -9.97
N ILE A 86 -0.67 -7.06 -9.50
CA ILE A 86 -1.79 -6.29 -10.07
C ILE A 86 -1.54 -5.98 -11.56
N LEU A 87 -0.33 -5.57 -11.90
CA LEU A 87 0.03 -5.21 -13.27
C LEU A 87 0.03 -6.41 -14.22
N MET A 88 0.50 -7.57 -13.76
CA MET A 88 0.45 -8.83 -14.50
C MET A 88 -0.99 -9.20 -14.85
N ILE A 89 -1.92 -9.09 -13.89
CA ILE A 89 -3.33 -9.43 -14.10
C ILE A 89 -4.01 -8.44 -15.05
N LEU A 90 -3.81 -7.13 -14.85
CA LEU A 90 -4.51 -6.11 -15.63
C LEU A 90 -3.97 -5.94 -17.06
N LYS A 91 -2.67 -6.17 -17.30
CA LYS A 91 -2.05 -6.06 -18.63
C LYS A 91 -1.76 -7.39 -19.31
N GLY A 92 -1.88 -8.52 -18.61
CA GLY A 92 -1.52 -9.84 -19.15
C GLY A 92 -0.04 -10.00 -19.47
N VAL A 93 0.84 -9.40 -18.65
CA VAL A 93 2.31 -9.42 -18.86
C VAL A 93 3.02 -10.34 -17.86
N SER A 94 4.26 -10.73 -18.15
CA SER A 94 5.10 -11.50 -17.24
C SER A 94 5.52 -10.68 -16.01
N ALA A 95 5.93 -11.35 -14.93
CA ALA A 95 6.43 -10.70 -13.71
C ALA A 95 7.64 -9.79 -13.99
N GLU A 96 8.54 -10.21 -14.88
CA GLU A 96 9.70 -9.42 -15.29
C GLU A 96 9.28 -8.15 -16.03
N GLN A 97 8.40 -8.27 -17.02
CA GLN A 97 7.89 -7.10 -17.75
C GLN A 97 7.10 -6.16 -16.84
N ALA A 98 6.35 -6.70 -15.87
CA ALA A 98 5.64 -5.89 -14.88
C ALA A 98 6.62 -5.07 -14.02
N ARG A 99 7.73 -5.66 -13.56
CA ARG A 99 8.77 -4.94 -12.81
C ARG A 99 9.45 -3.87 -13.67
N LEU A 100 9.77 -4.17 -14.94
CA LEU A 100 10.35 -3.21 -15.88
C LEU A 100 9.41 -2.01 -16.12
N ASN A 101 8.13 -2.27 -16.38
CA ASN A 101 7.13 -1.21 -16.58
C ASN A 101 7.01 -0.35 -15.32
N LEU A 102 6.95 -0.96 -14.13
CA LEU A 102 6.92 -0.21 -12.88
C LEU A 102 8.18 0.65 -12.71
N GLN A 103 9.35 0.15 -13.06
CA GLN A 103 10.60 0.91 -12.99
C GLN A 103 10.58 2.13 -13.92
N GLN A 104 10.11 1.96 -15.16
CA GLN A 104 9.98 3.05 -16.14
C GLN A 104 9.04 4.16 -15.67
N HIS A 105 8.04 3.81 -14.86
CA HIS A 105 7.07 4.74 -14.29
C HIS A 105 7.34 5.08 -12.81
N ASN A 106 8.60 4.98 -12.34
CA ASN A 106 9.00 5.32 -10.97
C ASN A 106 8.16 4.64 -9.87
N GLY A 107 7.69 3.42 -10.13
CA GLY A 107 6.87 2.62 -9.22
C GLY A 107 5.40 3.08 -9.09
N TYR A 108 4.94 4.03 -9.91
CA TYR A 108 3.54 4.46 -9.94
C TYR A 108 2.68 3.48 -10.73
N LEU A 109 1.91 2.64 -10.01
CA LEU A 109 1.08 1.61 -10.63
C LEU A 109 0.07 2.19 -11.63
N ARG A 110 -0.56 3.33 -11.32
CA ARG A 110 -1.52 3.98 -12.23
C ARG A 110 -0.90 4.48 -13.53
N ALA A 111 0.38 4.84 -13.52
CA ALA A 111 1.08 5.28 -14.74
C ALA A 111 1.61 4.09 -15.55
N ALA A 112 1.84 2.94 -14.90
CA ALA A 112 2.32 1.71 -15.54
C ALA A 112 1.20 0.85 -16.16
N LEU A 113 -0.05 1.04 -15.72
CA LEU A 113 -1.27 0.49 -16.34
C LEU A 113 -1.55 1.17 -17.67
#